data_AF-A0A8J4NNC3-F1
#
_entry.id   AF-A0A8J4NNC3-F1
#
_cell.length_a   1.000
_cell.length_b   1.000
_cell.length_c   1.000
_cell.angle_alpha   90.00
_cell.angle_beta   90.00
_cell.angle_gamma   90.00
#
_symmetry.space_group_name_H-M   'P 1'
#
loop_
_entity.id
_entity.type
_entity.pdbx_description
1 polymer ?
#
loop_
_entity_poly.entity_id
_entity_poly.type
_entity_poly.pdbx_seq_one_letter_code
_entity_poly.pdbx_strand_id
1 'polypeptide(L)'
;PEIQEEIYRRDDRLLTFLKDVYVESRDPPVRVKDGGGEHLPCKQEEKRLTKLGHLGDLDVKKVPKGKISIVEALTLLNNHKLHPQIWTAEKIAVEYSLELKEVNSLLEFFIPFAVQEFPKETKKAI
;
A
#
# COMPACT_ATOMS: atom_id res chain seq x y z
N PRO A 1 15.29 -2.78 -51.82
CA PRO A 1 16.35 -2.99 -50.80
C PRO A 1 17.16 -1.71 -50.54
N GLU A 2 17.71 -1.09 -51.59
CA GLU A 2 18.57 0.11 -51.49
C GLU A 2 17.87 1.33 -50.86
N ILE A 3 16.60 1.57 -51.19
CA ILE A 3 15.82 2.71 -50.63
C ILE A 3 15.64 2.57 -49.11
N GLN A 4 15.50 1.35 -48.59
CA GLN A 4 15.34 1.15 -47.14
C GLN A 4 16.65 1.43 -46.40
N GLU A 5 17.79 1.01 -46.96
CA GLU A 5 19.10 1.31 -46.38
C GLU A 5 19.39 2.82 -46.34
N GLU A 6 18.93 3.56 -47.35
CA GLU A 6 19.10 5.02 -47.41
C GLU A 6 18.24 5.78 -46.38
N ILE A 7 17.05 5.26 -46.03
CA ILE A 7 16.19 5.82 -44.98
C ILE A 7 16.79 5.62 -43.58
N TYR A 8 17.44 4.48 -43.34
CA TYR A 8 18.09 4.22 -42.05
C TYR A 8 19.46 4.88 -41.92
N ARG A 9 20.03 5.38 -43.02
CA ARG A 9 21.31 6.07 -43.02
C ARG A 9 21.13 7.50 -42.51
N ARG A 10 22.01 7.90 -41.61
CA ARG A 10 22.07 9.26 -41.08
C ARG A 10 22.42 10.27 -42.18
N ASP A 11 21.62 11.33 -42.30
CA ASP A 11 21.89 12.48 -43.16
C ASP A 11 22.63 13.59 -42.37
N ASP A 12 23.91 13.79 -42.67
CA ASP A 12 24.75 14.78 -41.99
C ASP A 12 24.40 16.24 -42.35
N ARG A 13 23.77 16.48 -43.50
CA ARG A 13 23.31 17.82 -43.89
C ARG A 13 22.09 18.21 -43.06
N LEU A 14 21.13 17.31 -42.90
CA LEU A 14 19.99 17.52 -42.01
C LEU A 14 20.45 17.70 -40.57
N LEU A 15 21.41 16.89 -40.10
CA LEU A 15 21.95 17.01 -38.76
C LEU A 15 22.57 18.39 -38.49
N THR A 16 23.24 18.96 -39.49
CA THR A 16 23.84 20.30 -39.37
C THR A 16 22.74 21.35 -39.17
N PHE A 17 21.66 21.30 -39.96
CA PHE A 17 20.53 22.21 -39.80
C PHE A 17 19.84 22.06 -38.43
N LEU A 18 19.70 20.85 -37.90
CA LEU A 18 19.08 20.63 -36.59
C LEU A 18 19.91 21.19 -35.42
N LYS A 19 21.24 21.28 -35.57
CA LYS A 19 22.10 21.89 -34.55
C LYS A 19 21.96 23.41 -34.50
N ASP A 20 21.65 24.03 -35.62
CA ASP A 20 21.49 25.48 -35.74
C ASP A 20 20.11 25.98 -35.27
N VAL A 21 19.14 25.07 -35.09
CA VAL A 21 17.81 25.40 -34.59
C VAL A 21 17.81 25.34 -33.05
N TYR A 22 17.86 26.51 -32.42
CA TYR A 22 17.68 26.68 -30.98
C TYR A 22 16.33 27.33 -30.69
N VAL A 23 15.56 26.72 -29.79
CA VAL A 23 14.27 27.26 -29.34
C VAL A 23 14.38 27.66 -27.88
N GLU A 24 14.21 28.95 -27.60
CA GLU A 24 14.08 29.48 -26.25
C GLU A 24 12.58 29.57 -25.93
N SER A 25 12.07 28.67 -25.08
CA SER A 25 10.70 28.80 -24.57
C SER A 25 10.67 29.90 -23.51
N ARG A 26 9.94 30.97 -23.80
CA ARG A 26 9.69 32.09 -22.88
C ARG A 26 8.36 31.95 -22.14
N ASP A 27 7.62 30.88 -22.42
CA ASP A 27 6.39 30.62 -21.71
C ASP A 27 6.71 30.34 -20.25
N PRO A 28 5.96 30.95 -19.30
CA PRO A 28 6.09 30.56 -17.91
C PRO A 28 5.88 29.04 -17.82
N PRO A 29 6.67 28.33 -17.00
CA PRO A 29 6.55 26.89 -16.90
C PRO A 29 5.09 26.57 -16.60
N VAL A 30 4.43 25.88 -17.54
CA VAL A 30 3.11 25.32 -17.29
C VAL A 30 3.30 24.49 -16.05
N ARG A 31 2.67 24.93 -14.96
CA ARG A 31 2.51 24.07 -13.79
C ARG A 31 1.75 22.88 -14.32
N VAL A 32 2.47 21.80 -14.61
CA VAL A 32 1.85 20.49 -14.71
C VAL A 32 1.17 20.38 -13.36
N LYS A 33 -0.15 20.57 -13.31
CA LYS A 33 -0.89 20.03 -12.18
C LYS A 33 -0.49 18.57 -12.25
N ASP A 34 0.33 18.10 -11.31
CA ASP A 34 0.47 16.67 -11.09
C ASP A 34 -0.95 16.14 -11.20
N GLY A 35 -1.17 15.16 -12.09
CA GLY A 35 -2.49 14.62 -12.41
C GLY A 35 -3.21 13.98 -11.22
N GLY A 36 -2.93 14.39 -9.99
CA GLY A 36 -3.64 14.11 -8.76
C GLY A 36 -4.47 15.27 -8.22
N GLY A 37 -4.59 16.39 -8.93
CA GLY A 37 -5.38 17.55 -8.48
C GLY A 37 -6.56 17.88 -9.39
N GLU A 38 -7.75 17.41 -9.00
CA GLU A 38 -9.08 17.78 -9.51
C GLU A 38 -9.57 16.97 -10.74
N HIS A 39 -10.63 16.17 -10.52
CA HIS A 39 -11.54 15.63 -11.55
C HIS A 39 -11.25 14.30 -12.27
N LEU A 40 -10.37 13.43 -11.76
CA LEU A 40 -10.63 11.99 -11.90
C LEU A 40 -11.46 11.56 -10.69
N PRO A 41 -12.64 10.91 -10.83
CA PRO A 41 -13.25 10.20 -9.73
C PRO A 41 -12.35 9.00 -9.42
N CYS A 42 -11.25 9.25 -8.70
CA CYS A 42 -10.64 8.23 -7.89
C CYS A 42 -11.77 7.77 -6.97
N LYS A 43 -12.21 6.51 -7.11
CA LYS A 43 -13.23 5.92 -6.23
C LYS A 43 -12.86 6.36 -4.81
N GLN A 44 -13.67 7.21 -4.18
CA GLN A 44 -13.40 7.63 -2.82
C GLN A 44 -13.41 6.36 -1.98
N GLU A 45 -12.22 5.82 -1.70
CA GLU A 45 -12.10 4.64 -0.87
C GLU A 45 -12.60 5.04 0.51
N GLU A 46 -13.76 4.49 0.89
CA GLU A 46 -14.31 4.71 2.22
C GLU A 46 -13.28 4.26 3.25
N LYS A 47 -12.91 5.15 4.18
CA LYS A 47 -11.94 4.84 5.23
C LYS A 47 -12.64 4.73 6.57
N ARG A 48 -12.23 3.75 7.36
CA ARG A 48 -12.58 3.59 8.77
C ARG A 48 -11.44 4.06 9.67
N LEU A 49 -11.76 4.33 10.93
CA LEU A 49 -10.74 4.57 11.97
C LEU A 49 -10.03 3.26 12.32
N THR A 50 -8.76 3.36 12.66
CA THR A 50 -7.97 2.23 13.15
C THR A 50 -8.39 1.81 14.56
N LYS A 51 -8.34 0.49 14.81
CA LYS A 51 -8.66 -0.14 16.09
C LYS A 51 -7.38 -0.49 16.85
N LEU A 52 -6.58 0.54 17.09
CA LEU A 52 -5.17 0.37 17.49
C LEU A 52 -4.94 0.42 19.02
N GLY A 53 -5.97 0.78 19.80
CA GLY A 53 -5.90 0.80 21.26
C GLY A 53 -4.77 1.68 21.78
N HIS A 54 -3.87 1.09 22.58
CA HIS A 54 -2.72 1.78 23.17
C HIS A 54 -1.65 2.22 22.15
N LEU A 55 -1.68 1.70 20.91
CA LEU A 55 -0.82 2.17 19.82
C LEU A 55 -1.47 3.35 19.05
N GLY A 56 -2.57 3.93 19.52
CA GLY A 56 -3.34 4.94 18.79
C GLY A 56 -2.56 6.19 18.33
N ASP A 57 -1.40 6.45 18.92
CA ASP A 57 -0.50 7.55 18.55
C ASP A 57 0.35 7.28 17.30
N LEU A 58 0.27 6.08 16.71
CA LEU A 58 0.92 5.80 15.43
C LEU A 58 0.32 6.64 14.27
N ASP A 59 1.12 6.89 13.23
CA ASP A 59 0.75 7.73 12.08
C ASP A 59 -0.49 7.23 11.32
N VAL A 60 -0.80 5.94 11.38
CA VAL A 60 -1.92 5.34 10.65
C VAL A 60 -3.22 5.47 11.43
N LYS A 61 -3.90 6.61 11.27
CA LYS A 61 -5.21 6.89 11.93
C LYS A 61 -6.42 6.32 11.19
N LYS A 62 -6.29 6.05 9.89
CA LYS A 62 -7.39 5.62 9.01
C LYS A 62 -6.94 4.50 8.08
N VAL A 63 -7.80 3.50 7.90
CA VAL A 63 -7.59 2.36 7.00
C VAL A 63 -8.77 2.26 6.03
N PRO A 64 -8.54 1.97 4.73
CA PRO A 64 -9.63 1.71 3.79
C PRO A 64 -10.53 0.55 4.25
N LYS A 65 -11.83 0.65 4.01
CA LYS A 65 -12.75 -0.48 4.21
C LYS A 65 -12.32 -1.66 3.34
N GLY A 66 -12.54 -2.88 3.82
CA GLY A 66 -12.02 -4.11 3.22
C GLY A 66 -10.52 -4.36 3.50
N LYS A 67 -9.82 -3.46 4.21
CA LYS A 67 -8.41 -3.62 4.57
C LYS A 67 -8.20 -3.54 6.09
N ILE A 68 -7.10 -4.10 6.53
CA ILE A 68 -6.61 -4.07 7.91
C ILE A 68 -5.12 -3.74 7.92
N SER A 69 -4.68 -3.03 8.95
CA SER A 69 -3.25 -2.86 9.23
C SER A 69 -2.64 -4.14 9.80
N ILE A 70 -1.31 -4.26 9.76
CA ILE A 70 -0.61 -5.42 10.34
C ILE A 70 -0.88 -5.57 11.85
N VAL A 71 -0.96 -4.45 12.58
CA VAL A 71 -1.23 -4.48 14.02
C VAL A 71 -2.64 -5.00 14.30
N GLU A 72 -3.63 -4.54 13.52
CA GLU A 72 -5.00 -5.04 13.62
C GLU A 72 -5.10 -6.51 13.23
N ALA A 73 -4.38 -6.95 12.19
CA ALA A 73 -4.34 -8.35 11.77
C ALA A 73 -3.78 -9.25 12.88
N LEU A 74 -2.65 -8.89 13.47
CA LEU A 74 -2.09 -9.67 14.59
C LEU A 74 -3.01 -9.67 15.81
N THR A 75 -3.64 -8.53 16.10
CA THR A 75 -4.56 -8.39 17.24
C THR A 75 -5.82 -9.25 17.06
N LEU A 76 -6.48 -9.20 15.89
CA LEU A 76 -7.68 -9.97 15.64
C LEU A 76 -7.39 -11.48 15.62
N LEU A 77 -6.27 -11.89 15.03
CA LEU A 77 -5.85 -13.29 14.98
C LEU A 77 -5.57 -13.84 16.38
N ASN A 78 -4.87 -13.06 17.21
CA ASN A 78 -4.61 -13.44 18.60
C ASN A 78 -5.91 -13.52 19.41
N ASN A 79 -6.81 -12.56 19.24
CA ASN A 79 -8.11 -12.54 19.93
C ASN A 79 -9.00 -13.72 19.54
N HIS A 80 -9.05 -14.07 18.24
CA HIS A 80 -9.76 -15.26 17.77
C HIS A 80 -9.15 -16.54 18.33
N LYS A 81 -7.82 -16.63 18.38
CA LYS A 81 -7.11 -17.78 18.96
C LYS A 81 -7.41 -17.96 20.45
N LEU A 82 -7.46 -16.88 21.23
CA LEU A 82 -7.73 -16.93 22.66
C LEU A 82 -9.22 -17.17 22.98
N HIS A 83 -10.11 -16.53 22.22
CA HIS A 83 -11.55 -16.53 22.48
C HIS A 83 -12.37 -16.68 21.19
N PRO A 84 -12.34 -17.85 20.53
CA PRO A 84 -12.97 -18.05 19.22
C PRO A 84 -14.51 -17.87 19.26
N GLN A 85 -15.14 -18.18 20.40
CA GLN A 85 -16.59 -18.02 20.60
C GLN A 85 -17.02 -16.54 20.66
N ILE A 86 -16.13 -15.66 21.13
CA ILE A 86 -16.40 -14.22 21.28
C ILE A 86 -15.98 -13.48 20.01
N TRP A 87 -14.87 -13.88 19.41
CA TRP A 87 -14.30 -13.28 18.21
C TRP A 87 -14.60 -14.13 16.98
N THR A 88 -15.89 -14.32 16.67
CA THR A 88 -16.30 -15.09 15.50
C THR A 88 -15.95 -14.37 14.20
N ALA A 89 -15.95 -15.09 13.08
CA ALA A 89 -15.68 -14.52 11.76
C ALA A 89 -16.66 -13.40 11.40
N GLU A 90 -17.94 -13.55 11.76
CA GLU A 90 -18.99 -12.55 11.53
C GLU A 90 -18.71 -11.28 12.33
N LYS A 91 -18.32 -11.42 13.60
CA LYS A 91 -17.98 -10.27 14.42
C LYS A 91 -16.76 -9.54 13.88
N ILE A 92 -15.72 -10.26 13.46
CA ILE A 92 -14.51 -9.67 12.88
C ILE A 92 -14.83 -8.94 11.57
N ALA A 93 -15.63 -9.55 10.70
CA ALA A 93 -16.07 -8.94 9.45
C ALA A 93 -16.76 -7.60 9.68
N VAL A 94 -17.70 -7.54 10.62
CA VAL A 94 -18.41 -6.30 10.98
C VAL A 94 -17.46 -5.29 11.63
N GLU A 95 -16.67 -5.70 12.63
CA GLU A 95 -15.81 -4.81 13.41
C GLU A 95 -14.75 -4.10 12.54
N TYR A 96 -14.17 -4.81 11.57
CA TYR A 96 -13.09 -4.32 10.71
C TYR A 96 -13.55 -3.96 9.29
N SER A 97 -14.86 -4.01 9.01
CA SER A 97 -15.43 -3.76 7.68
C SER A 97 -14.78 -4.63 6.59
N LEU A 98 -14.64 -5.92 6.88
CA LEU A 98 -14.06 -6.92 5.98
C LEU A 98 -15.17 -7.80 5.39
N GLU A 99 -14.90 -8.42 4.24
CA GLU A 99 -15.78 -9.43 3.67
C GLU A 99 -15.68 -10.73 4.47
N LEU A 100 -16.83 -11.34 4.81
CA LEU A 100 -16.87 -12.56 5.60
C LEU A 100 -16.06 -13.72 4.98
N LYS A 101 -16.08 -13.83 3.64
CA LYS A 101 -15.31 -14.82 2.90
C LYS A 101 -13.80 -14.65 3.16
N GLU A 102 -13.30 -13.43 3.04
CA GLU A 102 -11.89 -13.10 3.26
C GLU A 102 -11.49 -13.33 4.73
N VAL A 103 -12.37 -13.02 5.68
CA VAL A 103 -12.14 -13.31 7.11
C VAL A 103 -12.04 -14.81 7.35
N ASN A 104 -12.94 -15.62 6.77
CA ASN A 104 -12.87 -17.08 6.91
C ASN A 104 -11.56 -17.63 6.35
N SER A 105 -11.15 -17.19 5.15
CA SER A 105 -9.86 -17.57 4.57
C SER A 105 -8.67 -17.10 5.43
N LEU A 106 -8.74 -15.90 5.99
CA LEU A 106 -7.71 -15.39 6.90
C LEU A 106 -7.57 -16.25 8.15
N LEU A 107 -8.68 -16.65 8.78
CA LEU A 107 -8.68 -17.48 9.99
C LEU A 107 -8.27 -18.93 9.72
N GLU A 108 -8.61 -19.47 8.54
CA GLU A 108 -8.26 -20.83 8.14
C GLU A 108 -6.77 -20.97 7.79
N PHE A 109 -6.23 -20.03 7.01
CA PHE A 109 -4.89 -20.17 6.43
C PHE A 109 -3.80 -19.42 7.18
N PHE A 110 -4.14 -18.44 8.02
CA PHE A 110 -3.15 -17.62 8.71
C PHE A 110 -3.09 -17.95 10.21
N ILE A 111 -2.16 -18.82 10.58
CA ILE A 111 -1.95 -19.22 11.98
C ILE A 111 -0.82 -18.38 12.59
N PRO A 112 -1.08 -17.56 13.63
CA PRO A 112 -0.04 -16.77 14.26
C PRO A 112 0.96 -17.67 15.01
N PHE A 113 2.25 -17.37 14.86
CA PHE A 113 3.33 -18.03 15.58
C PHE A 113 3.11 -17.93 17.10
N ALA A 114 3.26 -19.06 17.79
CA ALA A 114 3.29 -19.06 19.25
C ALA A 114 4.67 -18.60 19.72
N VAL A 115 4.79 -17.31 20.09
CA VAL A 115 5.99 -16.80 20.74
C VAL A 115 5.90 -17.15 22.22
N GLN A 116 6.77 -18.06 22.67
CA GLN A 116 6.94 -18.37 24.09
C GLN A 116 8.16 -17.61 24.60
N GLU A 117 7.95 -16.69 25.53
CA GLU A 117 9.07 -16.08 26.25
C GLU A 117 9.62 -17.09 27.25
N PHE A 118 10.82 -17.59 26.99
CA PHE A 118 11.52 -18.42 27.96
C PHE A 118 11.89 -17.55 29.17
N PRO A 119 11.64 -18.02 30.41
CA PRO A 119 12.08 -17.30 31.58
C PRO A 119 13.59 -17.09 31.49
N LYS A 120 14.02 -15.82 31.54
CA LYS A 120 15.44 -15.50 31.68
C LYS A 120 15.83 -16.00 33.07
N GLU A 121 16.66 -17.05 33.15
CA GLU A 121 17.23 -17.47 34.41
C GLU A 121 17.90 -16.24 35.04
N THR A 122 17.34 -15.78 36.15
CA THR A 122 17.97 -14.81 37.02
C THR A 122 19.16 -15.52 37.64
N LYS A 123 20.30 -15.50 36.95
CA LYS A 123 21.58 -15.87 37.54
C LYS A 123 21.77 -14.96 38.75
N LYS A 124 21.48 -15.51 39.94
CA LYS A 124 21.76 -14.84 41.20
C LYS A 124 23.25 -14.53 41.19
N ALA A 125 23.59 -13.25 41.22
CA ALA A 125 24.95 -12.82 41.50
C ALA A 125 25.31 -13.38 42.89
N ILE A 126 26.35 -14.20 42.93
CA ILE A 126 27.04 -14.63 44.15
C ILE A 126 28.16 -13.63 44.39
#